data_AF-A0A3B0QCW5-F1
#
_entry.id   AF-A0A3B0QCW5-F1
#
_cell.length_a   1.000
_cell.length_b   1.000
_cell.length_c   1.000
_cell.angle_alpha   90.00
_cell.angle_beta   90.00
_cell.angle_gamma   90.00
#
_symmetry.space_group_name_H-M   'P 1'
#
loop_
_entity.id
_entity.type
_entity.pdbx_description
1 polymer ?
#
loop_
_entity_poly.entity_id
_entity_poly.type
_entity_poly.pdbx_seq_one_letter_code
_entity_poly.pdbx_strand_id
1 'polypeptide(L)' 'MKLGAGRQTKEDSLDFEAGITLNKKTNEYVKKGDVLFTLYSSNPINEELVKELEQAYKFNSKEVENKIIIDKLK' A
#
# COMPACT_ATOMS: atom_id res chain seq x y z
N MET A 1 0.92 -9.91 11.51
CA MET A 1 0.82 -8.98 10.36
C MET A 1 -0.64 -8.61 10.13
N LYS A 2 -0.95 -7.39 9.66
CA LYS A 2 -2.31 -6.82 9.78
C LYS A 2 -3.35 -7.33 8.74
N LEU A 3 -2.93 -7.78 7.55
CA LEU A 3 -3.81 -8.33 6.51
C LEU A 3 -3.70 -9.85 6.33
N GLY A 4 -2.69 -10.50 6.94
CA GLY A 4 -2.40 -11.93 6.70
C GLY A 4 -1.54 -12.21 5.48
N ALA A 5 -1.24 -11.21 4.64
CA ALA A 5 -0.38 -11.31 3.45
C ALA A 5 1.12 -11.56 3.74
N GLY A 6 1.50 -11.67 5.01
CA GLY A 6 2.87 -11.96 5.42
C GLY A 6 2.91 -12.60 6.79
N ARG A 7 4.08 -13.14 7.14
CA ARG A 7 4.28 -13.95 8.34
C ARG A 7 5.02 -13.16 9.42
N GLN A 8 4.52 -13.18 10.65
CA GLN A 8 5.22 -12.59 11.79
C GLN A 8 6.28 -13.56 12.36
N THR A 9 5.98 -14.86 12.38
CA THR A 9 6.91 -15.97 12.68
C THR A 9 7.06 -16.90 11.46
N LYS A 10 8.06 -17.79 11.41
CA LYS A 10 8.28 -18.63 10.22
C LYS A 10 7.12 -19.60 9.96
N GLU A 11 6.44 -19.97 11.04
CA GLU A 11 5.42 -20.98 11.17
C GLU A 11 4.01 -20.43 10.93
N ASP A 12 3.85 -19.10 10.85
CA ASP A 12 2.55 -18.48 10.63
C ASP A 12 1.95 -18.87 9.28
N SER A 13 0.66 -19.16 9.31
CA SER A 13 -0.18 -19.30 8.11
C SER A 13 -0.22 -18.00 7.32
N LEU A 14 -0.14 -18.12 5.99
CA LEU A 14 -0.28 -16.99 5.07
C LEU A 14 -1.70 -16.96 4.51
N ASP A 15 -2.29 -15.77 4.44
CA ASP A 15 -3.47 -15.52 3.61
C ASP A 15 -2.99 -15.14 2.20
N PHE A 16 -3.23 -16.01 1.22
CA PHE A 16 -2.79 -15.80 -0.16
C PHE A 16 -3.72 -14.85 -0.94
N GLU A 17 -4.95 -14.64 -0.46
CA GLU A 17 -5.88 -13.65 -1.04
C GLU A 17 -5.61 -12.26 -0.48
N ALA A 18 -4.90 -12.18 0.65
CA ALA A 18 -4.55 -10.92 1.25
C ALA A 18 -3.52 -10.13 0.44
N GLY A 19 -3.80 -8.84 0.25
CA GLY A 19 -2.91 -7.97 -0.50
C GLY A 19 -3.42 -6.55 -0.61
N ILE A 20 -2.61 -5.70 -1.24
CA ILE A 20 -2.95 -4.32 -1.58
C ILE A 20 -2.62 -4.07 -3.05
N THR A 21 -3.57 -3.49 -3.78
CA THR A 21 -3.33 -2.95 -5.12
C THR A 21 -3.29 -1.43 -5.03
N LEU A 22 -2.21 -0.81 -5.51
CA LEU A 22 -2.12 0.65 -5.62
C LEU A 22 -2.69 1.07 -6.97
N ASN A 23 -3.85 1.74 -6.94
CA ASN A 23 -4.54 2.19 -8.15
C ASN A 23 -3.95 3.52 -8.68
N LYS A 24 -3.27 4.27 -7.81
CA LYS A 24 -2.63 5.55 -8.13
C LYS A 24 -1.17 5.56 -7.74
N LYS A 25 -0.32 6.03 -8.64
CA LYS A 25 1.14 6.12 -8.44
C LYS A 25 1.57 7.51 -7.97
N THR A 26 2.80 7.62 -7.48
CA THR A 26 3.39 8.92 -7.11
C THR A 26 3.37 9.89 -8.29
N ASN A 27 3.02 11.15 -8.03
CA ASN A 27 2.79 12.23 -9.01
C ASN A 27 1.59 12.02 -9.95
N GLU A 28 0.80 10.98 -9.77
CA GLU A 28 -0.43 10.85 -10.54
C GLU A 28 -1.49 11.81 -10.00
N TYR A 29 -2.16 12.53 -10.89
CA TYR A 29 -3.26 13.41 -10.50
C TYR A 29 -4.45 12.60 -9.99
N VAL A 30 -5.03 13.06 -8.89
CA VAL A 30 -6.19 12.44 -8.23
C VAL A 30 -7.25 13.49 -7.92
N LYS A 31 -8.51 13.08 -7.97
CA LYS A 31 -9.67 13.90 -7.61
C LYS A 31 -10.34 13.35 -6.35
N LYS A 32 -11.12 14.21 -5.69
CA LYS A 32 -11.95 13.76 -4.57
C LYS A 32 -12.92 12.69 -5.05
N GLY A 33 -12.88 11.52 -4.41
CA GLY A 33 -13.68 10.35 -4.79
C GLY A 33 -12.89 9.29 -5.57
N ASP A 34 -11.66 9.57 -5.99
CA ASP A 34 -10.81 8.55 -6.63
C ASP A 34 -10.37 7.49 -5.61
N VAL A 35 -10.33 6.24 -6.06
CA VAL A 35 -9.81 5.12 -5.27
C VAL A 35 -8.29 5.08 -5.40
N LEU A 36 -7.57 5.27 -4.30
CA LEU A 36 -6.10 5.31 -4.30
C LEU A 36 -5.47 3.92 -4.20
N PHE A 37 -6.08 3.04 -3.40
CA PHE A 37 -5.65 1.67 -3.21
C PHE A 37 -6.86 0.78 -2.90
N THR A 38 -6.72 -0.51 -3.18
CA THR A 38 -7.71 -1.55 -2.89
C THR A 38 -7.07 -2.60 -2.00
N LEU A 39 -7.75 -2.95 -0.90
CA LEU A 39 -7.32 -4.00 0.01
C LEU A 39 -8.09 -5.29 -0.25
N TYR A 40 -7.38 -6.41 -0.17
CA TYR A 40 -7.92 -7.76 -0.30
C TYR A 40 -7.53 -8.54 0.96
N SER A 41 -8.43 -9.40 1.45
CA SER A 41 -8.18 -10.36 2.53
C SER A 41 -9.29 -11.40 2.56
N SER A 42 -8.94 -12.63 2.96
CA SER A 42 -9.90 -13.68 3.26
C SER A 42 -10.72 -13.39 4.53
N ASN A 43 -10.26 -12.45 5.37
CA ASN A 43 -10.87 -12.09 6.64
C ASN A 43 -11.41 -10.65 6.62
N PRO A 44 -12.36 -10.31 7.52
CA PRO A 44 -12.83 -8.94 7.66
C PRO A 44 -11.68 -7.95 7.92
N ILE A 45 -11.60 -6.91 7.09
CA ILE A 45 -10.58 -5.87 7.20
C ILE A 45 -10.94 -4.91 8.32
N ASN A 46 -10.02 -4.69 9.25
CA ASN A 46 -10.20 -3.74 10.34
C ASN A 46 -10.07 -2.29 9.84
N GLU A 47 -10.99 -1.41 10.23
CA GLU A 47 -10.95 0.02 9.90
C GLU A 47 -9.68 0.73 10.40
N GLU A 48 -9.07 0.27 11.50
CA GLU A 48 -7.83 0.85 12.02
C GLU A 48 -6.69 0.72 11.01
N LEU A 49 -6.63 -0.41 10.30
CA LEU A 49 -5.65 -0.63 9.24
C LEU A 49 -5.89 0.32 8.05
N VAL A 50 -7.15 0.56 7.70
CA VAL A 50 -7.51 1.51 6.64
C VAL A 50 -7.00 2.91 7.00
N LYS A 51 -7.22 3.35 8.25
CA LYS A 51 -6.74 4.66 8.74
C LYS A 51 -5.22 4.78 8.73
N GLU A 52 -4.51 3.72 9.09
CA GLU A 52 -3.04 3.68 9.02
C GLU A 52 -2.53 3.82 7.58
N LEU A 53 -3.17 3.14 6.63
CA LEU A 53 -2.84 3.25 5.21
C LEU A 53 -3.16 4.64 4.64
N GLU A 54 -4.28 5.24 5.04
CA GLU A 54 -4.63 6.61 4.66
C GLU A 54 -3.56 7.61 5.13
N GLN A 55 -3.00 7.44 6.33
CA GLN A 55 -1.92 8.27 6.86
C GLN A 55 -0.60 8.11 6.10
N ALA A 56 -0.41 7.02 5.38
CA ALA A 56 0.79 6.79 4.56
C ALA A 56 0.79 7.65 3.28
N TYR A 57 -0.37 8.16 2.84
CA TYR A 57 -0.48 9.00 1.66
C TYR A 57 -0.34 10.49 2.00
N LYS A 58 0.29 11.24 1.08
CA LYS A 58 0.40 12.70 1.14
C LYS A 58 0.03 13.27 -0.22
N PHE A 59 -0.83 14.29 -0.21
CA PHE A 59 -1.21 15.03 -1.40
C PHE A 59 -0.44 16.34 -1.48
N ASN A 60 -0.05 16.73 -2.68
CA ASN A 60 0.66 17.96 -2.98
C ASN A 60 0.14 18.57 -4.29
N SER A 61 0.29 19.89 -4.43
CA SER A 61 -0.08 20.59 -5.66
C SER A 61 1.04 20.62 -6.71
N LYS A 62 2.27 20.31 -6.30
CA LYS A 62 3.46 20.31 -7.16
C LYS A 62 4.03 18.90 -7.20
N GLU A 63 4.49 18.47 -8.37
CA GLU A 63 5.16 17.18 -8.53
C GLU A 63 6.41 17.08 -7.65
N VAL A 64 6.70 15.87 -7.16
CA VAL A 64 7.92 15.56 -6.41
C VAL A 64 8.91 14.81 -7.28
N GLU A 65 10.19 15.09 -7.09
CA GLU A 65 11.24 14.35 -7.78
C GLU A 65 11.34 12.93 -7.22
N ASN A 66 11.00 11.92 -8.04
CA ASN A 66 11.21 10.52 -7.70
C ASN A 66 12.59 10.07 -8.16
N LYS A 67 13.55 10.00 -7.23
CA LYS A 67 14.88 9.46 -7.51
C LYS A 67 14.81 7.93 -7.56
N ILE A 68 14.95 7.37 -8.75
CA ILE A 68 15.15 5.93 -8.91
C ILE A 68 16.60 5.63 -8.52
N ILE A 69 16.79 4.78 -7.51
CA ILE A 69 18.12 4.28 -7.15
C ILE A 69 18.43 3.12 -8.09
N ILE A 70 19.12 3.42 -9.19
CA ILE A 70 19.71 2.40 -10.06
C ILE A 70 21.22 2.51 -9.86
N ASP A 71 21.79 1.50 -9.20
CA ASP A 71 23.24 1.39 -9.03
C ASP A 71 23.73 0.06 -9.60
N LYS A 72 24.98 0.03 -10.06
CA LYS A 72 25.63 -1.16 -10.59
C LYS A 72 26.78 -1.50 -9.65
N LEU A 73 26.67 -2.62 -8.94
CA LEU A 73 27.81 -3.16 -8.21
C LEU A 73 28.96 -3.38 -9.20
N LYS A 74 30.13 -2.79 -8.90
CA LYS A 74 31.39 -3.06 -9.60
C LYS A 74 32.01 -4.35 -9.11
#